data_AF-A0A8T3SWX3-F1
#
_entry.id   AF-A0A8T3SWX3-F1
#
_cell.length_a   1.000
_cell.length_b   1.000
_cell.length_c   1.000
_cell.angle_alpha   90.00
_cell.angle_beta   90.00
_cell.angle_gamma   90.00
#
_symmetry.space_group_name_H-M   'P 1'
#
loop_
_entity.id
_entity.type
_entity.pdbx_description
1 polymer ?
#
loop_
_entity_poly.entity_id
_entity_poly.type
_entity_poly.pdbx_seq_one_letter_code
_entity_poly.pdbx_strand_id
1 'polypeptide(L)' 'MRHLRLTSSLLWVDVRLTWLDGKWLASADTASGPSLGTGQQPIDALTSALEAYDGIIDELLATVPDQLYWARADP' A
#
# COMPACT_ATOMS: atom_id res chain seq x y z
N MET A 1 -7.76 -10.49 2.80
CA MET A 1 -7.02 -9.30 3.30
C MET A 1 -5.57 -9.69 3.55
N ARG A 2 -4.61 -8.95 2.99
CA ARG A 2 -3.16 -9.16 3.12
C ARG A 2 -2.59 -8.06 4.01
N HIS A 3 -1.73 -8.43 4.96
CA HIS A 3 -1.02 -7.48 5.84
C HIS A 3 0.43 -7.37 5.37
N LEU A 4 0.90 -6.15 5.22
CA LEU A 4 2.24 -5.81 4.76
C LEU A 4 2.90 -4.91 5.79
N ARG A 5 4.21 -5.09 6.01
CA ARG A 5 5.04 -4.11 6.69
C ARG A 5 6.05 -3.58 5.70
N LEU A 6 5.88 -2.33 5.30
CA LEU A 6 6.78 -1.63 4.39
C LEU A 6 7.80 -0.86 5.22
N THR A 7 9.06 -0.84 4.79
CA THR A 7 10.14 -0.23 5.59
C THR A 7 10.90 0.80 4.79
N SER A 8 11.30 1.89 5.44
CA SER A 8 12.26 2.86 4.92
C SER A 8 13.44 2.99 5.88
N SER A 9 14.40 3.83 5.53
CA SER A 9 15.51 4.21 6.41
C SER A 9 15.08 4.93 7.70
N LEU A 10 13.87 5.52 7.73
CA LEU A 10 13.37 6.32 8.85
C LEU A 10 12.36 5.58 9.74
N LEU A 11 11.50 4.77 9.14
CA LEU A 11 10.37 4.14 9.83
C LEU A 11 9.86 2.89 9.10
N TRP A 12 8.86 2.25 9.69
CA TRP A 12 8.06 1.23 9.02
C TRP A 12 6.58 1.61 9.05
N VAL A 13 5.84 1.16 8.03
CA VAL A 13 4.41 1.39 7.87
C VAL A 13 3.71 0.05 7.72
N ASP A 14 2.76 -0.23 8.60
CA ASP A 14 1.86 -1.37 8.43
C ASP A 14 0.73 -0.99 7.46
N VAL A 15 0.51 -1.84 6.46
CA VAL A 15 -0.50 -1.64 5.41
C VAL A 15 -1.38 -2.87 5.31
N ARG A 16 -2.70 -2.65 5.29
CA ARG A 16 -3.69 -3.69 4.99
C ARG A 16 -4.16 -3.50 3.57
N LEU A 17 -4.04 -4.55 2.75
CA LEU A 17 -4.42 -4.56 1.35
C LEU A 17 -5.55 -5.58 1.13
N THR A 18 -6.62 -5.18 0.45
CA THR A 18 -7.73 -6.08 0.12
C THR A 18 -8.38 -5.72 -1.20
N TRP A 19 -8.90 -6.72 -1.90
CA TRP A 19 -9.85 -6.50 -2.99
C TRP A 19 -11.23 -6.25 -2.40
N LEU A 20 -11.90 -5.20 -2.84
CA LEU A 20 -13.24 -4.82 -2.41
C LEU A 20 -13.96 -4.10 -3.56
N ASP A 21 -15.12 -4.61 -3.96
CA ASP A 21 -16.01 -3.98 -4.93
C ASP A 21 -15.32 -3.58 -6.25
N GLY A 22 -14.60 -4.53 -6.86
CA GLY A 22 -13.97 -4.31 -8.16
C GLY A 22 -12.70 -3.45 -8.14
N LYS A 23 -12.11 -3.19 -6.96
CA LYS A 23 -10.88 -2.42 -6.81
C LYS A 23 -10.05 -2.90 -5.62
N TRP A 24 -8.76 -2.61 -5.65
CA TRP A 24 -7.90 -2.74 -4.49
C TRP A 24 -8.10 -1.55 -3.56
N LEU A 25 -8.14 -1.84 -2.27
CA LEU A 25 -8.13 -0.89 -1.17
C LEU A 25 -6.89 -1.17 -0.32
N ALA A 26 -6.07 -0.15 -0.12
CA ALA A 26 -4.97 -0.14 0.82
C ALA A 26 -5.30 0.80 1.98
N SER A 27 -4.97 0.36 3.20
CA SER A 27 -5.07 1.16 4.41
C SER A 27 -3.71 1.15 5.10
N ALA A 28 -3.02 2.29 5.05
CA ALA A 28 -1.73 2.49 5.69
C ALA A 28 -1.92 3.16 7.06
N ASP A 29 -1.33 2.61 8.10
CA ASP A 29 -1.37 3.22 9.43
C ASP A 29 -0.52 4.49 9.41
N THR A 30 -1.06 5.64 9.84
CA THR A 30 -0.31 6.91 9.99
C THR A 30 -0.54 7.54 11.36
N ALA A 31 0.31 8.50 11.75
CA ALA A 31 0.20 9.19 13.04
C ALA A 31 -1.14 9.93 13.21
N SER A 32 -1.75 10.40 12.12
CA SER A 32 -3.05 11.10 12.11
C SER A 32 -4.25 10.17 11.92
N GLY A 33 -4.03 8.84 11.88
CA GLY A 33 -5.04 7.83 11.57
C GLY A 33 -4.76 7.10 10.26
N PRO A 34 -5.59 6.14 9.86
CA PRO A 34 -5.35 5.38 8.64
C PRO A 34 -5.49 6.26 7.39
N SER A 35 -4.48 6.22 6.52
CA SER A 35 -4.56 6.74 5.16
C SER A 35 -5.11 5.65 4.25
N LEU A 36 -6.05 6.00 3.37
CA LEU A 36 -6.70 5.06 2.46
C LEU A 36 -6.33 5.38 1.02
N GLY A 37 -6.00 4.35 0.26
CA GLY A 37 -5.74 4.43 -1.18
C GLY A 37 -6.52 3.37 -1.93
N THR A 38 -6.92 3.68 -3.17
CA THR A 38 -7.63 2.74 -4.02
C THR A 38 -7.04 2.68 -5.42
N GLY A 39 -7.17 1.55 -6.09
CA GLY A 39 -6.64 1.38 -7.44
C GLY A 39 -7.13 0.12 -8.14
N GLN A 40 -6.88 0.04 -9.44
CA GLN A 40 -7.20 -1.16 -10.23
C GLN A 40 -6.13 -2.25 -10.06
N GLN A 41 -4.91 -1.84 -9.71
CA GLN A 41 -3.83 -2.74 -9.31
C GLN A 41 -3.51 -2.55 -7.81
N PRO A 42 -2.91 -3.56 -7.16
CA PRO A 42 -2.44 -3.41 -5.78
C PRO A 42 -1.50 -2.22 -5.60
N ILE A 43 -0.58 -2.03 -6.55
CA ILE A 43 0.44 -0.99 -6.46
C ILE A 43 -0.18 0.41 -6.50
N ASP A 44 -1.20 0.63 -7.34
CA ASP A 44 -1.92 1.89 -7.40
C ASP A 44 -2.56 2.24 -6.04
N ALA A 45 -3.20 1.25 -5.41
CA ALA A 45 -3.82 1.43 -4.10
C ALA A 45 -2.76 1.72 -3.03
N LEU A 46 -1.63 1.00 -3.04
CA LEU A 46 -0.52 1.23 -2.12
C LEU A 46 0.10 2.63 -2.29
N THR A 47 0.41 3.04 -3.52
CA THR A 47 0.95 4.36 -3.83
C THR A 47 0.03 5.46 -3.32
N SER A 48 -1.28 5.36 -3.62
CA SER A 48 -2.27 6.34 -3.16
C SER A 48 -2.38 6.37 -1.62
N ALA A 49 -2.35 5.22 -0.94
CA ALA A 49 -2.43 5.17 0.52
C ALA A 49 -1.18 5.77 1.19
N LEU A 50 -0.03 5.72 0.52
CA LEU A 50 1.25 6.19 1.03
C LEU A 50 1.59 7.64 0.67
N GLU A 51 0.70 8.38 -0.02
CA GLU A 51 0.91 9.81 -0.34
C GLU A 51 1.21 10.67 0.89
N ALA A 52 0.67 10.30 2.06
CA ALA A 52 0.96 10.97 3.33
C ALA A 52 2.43 10.84 3.79
N TYR A 53 3.20 9.92 3.19
CA TYR A 53 4.62 9.66 3.43
C TYR A 53 5.50 10.22 2.30
N ASP A 54 5.11 11.37 1.74
CA ASP A 54 5.90 12.08 0.73
C ASP A 54 7.36 12.24 1.18
N GLY A 55 8.29 12.04 0.25
CA GLY A 55 9.74 12.01 0.50
C GLY A 55 10.32 10.65 0.92
N ILE A 56 9.52 9.69 1.38
CA ILE A 56 9.98 8.29 1.63
C ILE A 56 9.14 7.22 0.92
N ILE A 57 8.16 7.63 0.12
CA ILE A 57 7.25 6.71 -0.58
C ILE A 57 8.01 5.70 -1.46
N ASP A 58 9.05 6.13 -2.17
CA ASP A 58 9.83 5.25 -3.05
C ASP A 58 10.58 4.17 -2.27
N GLU A 59 11.14 4.51 -1.10
CA GLU A 59 11.77 3.52 -0.21
C GLU A 59 10.76 2.50 0.30
N LEU A 60 9.58 2.96 0.72
CA LEU A 60 8.51 2.07 1.19
C LEU A 60 8.03 1.14 0.06
N LEU A 61 7.80 1.69 -1.14
CA LEU A 61 7.37 0.93 -2.31
C LEU A 61 8.42 -0.07 -2.75
N ALA A 62 9.72 0.22 -2.63
CA ALA A 62 10.79 -0.72 -2.94
C ALA A 62 10.78 -1.99 -2.07
N THR A 63 10.07 -1.99 -0.94
CA THR A 63 9.92 -3.15 -0.05
C THR A 63 8.63 -3.95 -0.29
N VAL A 64 7.82 -3.52 -1.25
CA VAL A 64 6.60 -4.24 -1.64
C VAL A 64 6.98 -5.58 -2.28
N PRO A 65 6.36 -6.70 -1.87
CA PRO A 65 6.61 -7.99 -2.50
C PRO A 65 6.32 -7.98 -4.01
N ASP A 66 7.25 -8.46 -4.84
CA ASP A 66 7.18 -8.48 -6.31
C ASP A 66 5.85 -9.00 -6.87
N GLN A 67 5.23 -9.96 -6.18
CA GLN A 67 3.93 -10.54 -6.55
C GLN A 67 2.82 -9.49 -6.67
N LEU A 68 2.91 -8.37 -5.95
CA LEU A 68 1.89 -7.32 -5.94
C LEU A 68 2.00 -6.35 -7.14
N TYR A 69 3.14 -6.32 -7.83
CA TYR A 69 3.30 -5.56 -9.08
C TYR A 69 2.61 -6.24 -10.27
N TRP A 70 2.48 -7.56 -10.20
CA TRP A 70 1.94 -8.40 -11.28
C TRP A 70 0.62 -9.07 -10.92
N ALA A 71 0.16 -8.91 -9.68
CA ALA A 71 -1.12 -9.42 -9.25
C ALA A 71 -2.21 -8.70 -10.05
N ARG A 72 -2.81 -9.44 -10.97
CA ARG A 72 -4.06 -9.02 -11.61
C ARG A 72 -5.12 -8.86 -10.53
N ALA A 73 -6.09 -8.02 -10.84
CA ALA A 73 -7.40 -8.01 -10.21
C ALA A 73 -8.12 -9.35 -10.45
N ASP A 74 -7.59 -10.46 -9.92
CA ASP A 74 -8.34 -11.70 -9.83
C ASP A 74 -8.89 -11.84 -8.40
N PRO A 75 -10.22 -11.96 -8.23
CA PRO A 75 -10.89 -12.03 -6.93
C PRO A 75 -10.55 -13.29 -6.12
#